data_AF-A0AAE1KUJ8-F1
#
_entry.id   AF-A0AAE1KUJ8-F1
#
_cell.length_a   1.000
_cell.length_b   1.000
_cell.length_c   1.000
_cell.angle_alpha   90.00
_cell.angle_beta   90.00
_cell.angle_gamma   90.00
#
_symmetry.space_group_name_H-M   'P 1'
#
loop_
_entity.id
_entity.type
_entity.pdbx_description
1 polymer ?
#
loop_
_entity_poly.entity_id
_entity_poly.type
_entity_poly.pdbx_seq_one_letter_code
_entity_poly.pdbx_strand_id
1 'polypeptide(L)'
;MDENLEREDCQQPLNRRGKLVVLSVHEHHRRIHPSLNETALEKLTSEVTGISVSSIQRLKKEVREGSVSSPPTKRPRISSCGQHGRV
;
A
#
# COMPACT_ATOMS: atom_id res chain seq x y z
N MET A 1 5.89 -31.29 -3.38
CA MET A 1 5.96 -30.22 -4.40
C MET A 1 5.50 -28.99 -3.68
N ASP A 2 6.48 -28.28 -3.12
CA ASP A 2 6.29 -27.25 -2.11
C ASP A 2 6.53 -25.91 -2.80
N GLU A 3 5.49 -25.38 -3.42
CA GLU A 3 5.51 -24.03 -4.01
C GLU A 3 5.28 -23.00 -2.89
N ASN A 4 6.30 -22.78 -2.05
CA ASN A 4 6.40 -21.58 -1.23
C ASN A 4 6.88 -20.44 -2.13
N LEU A 5 5.98 -19.89 -2.94
CA LEU A 5 6.23 -18.64 -3.64
C LEU A 5 6.10 -17.50 -2.63
N GLU A 6 7.14 -17.31 -1.82
CA GLU A 6 7.36 -16.09 -1.07
C GLU A 6 7.51 -14.96 -2.10
N ARG A 7 6.38 -14.38 -2.50
CA ARG A 7 6.37 -13.11 -3.21
C ARG A 7 6.97 -12.09 -2.26
N GLU A 8 8.27 -11.85 -2.40
CA GLU A 8 8.91 -10.65 -1.88
C GLU A 8 8.17 -9.46 -2.49
N ASP A 9 7.22 -8.93 -1.72
CA ASP A 9 6.49 -7.72 -2.03
C ASP A 9 7.49 -6.58 -1.87
N CYS A 10 8.25 -6.33 -2.94
CA CYS A 10 9.08 -5.13 -3.12
C CYS A 10 8.14 -3.92 -3.14
N GLN A 11 7.53 -3.61 -1.99
CA GLN A 11 6.62 -2.49 -1.79
C GLN A 11 7.40 -1.21 -1.97
N GLN A 12 7.44 -0.71 -3.20
CA GLN A 12 7.86 0.65 -3.43
C GLN A 12 6.91 1.55 -2.63
N PRO A 13 7.43 2.44 -1.78
CA PRO A 13 6.59 3.28 -0.94
C PRO A 13 5.69 4.13 -1.84
N LEU A 14 4.36 3.98 -1.69
CA LEU A 14 3.39 4.81 -2.38
C LEU A 14 3.64 6.28 -2.07
N ASN A 15 3.96 7.05 -3.10
CA ASN A 15 4.07 8.49 -2.99
C ASN A 15 2.70 9.11 -2.61
N ARG A 16 2.70 10.35 -2.10
CA ARG A 16 1.48 11.02 -1.63
C ARG A 16 0.35 10.99 -2.67
N ARG A 17 0.68 11.19 -3.95
CA ARG A 17 -0.30 11.17 -5.04
C ARG A 17 -0.90 9.78 -5.24
N GLY A 18 -0.09 8.74 -5.20
CA GLY A 18 -0.54 7.34 -5.26
C GLY A 18 -1.47 6.98 -4.11
N LYS A 19 -1.13 7.40 -2.88
CA LYS A 19 -2.00 7.21 -1.70
C LYS A 19 -3.38 7.84 -1.91
N LEU A 20 -3.43 9.07 -2.41
CA LEU A 20 -4.69 9.77 -2.67
C LEU A 20 -5.52 9.10 -3.77
N VAL A 21 -4.88 8.61 -4.84
CA VAL A 21 -5.58 7.87 -5.91
C VAL A 21 -6.22 6.60 -5.35
N VAL A 22 -5.49 5.81 -4.57
CA VAL A 22 -6.01 4.57 -3.96
C VAL A 22 -7.23 4.87 -3.07
N LEU A 23 -7.14 5.90 -2.23
CA LEU A 23 -8.25 6.32 -1.37
C LEU A 23 -9.45 6.81 -2.19
N SER A 24 -9.21 7.55 -3.28
CA SER A 24 -10.26 8.04 -4.17
C SER A 24 -10.99 6.89 -4.89
N VAL A 25 -10.25 5.88 -5.37
CA VAL A 25 -10.82 4.67 -5.98
C VAL A 25 -11.65 3.89 -4.96
N HIS A 26 -11.14 3.69 -3.75
CA HIS A 26 -11.88 3.03 -2.68
C HIS A 26 -13.20 3.76 -2.35
N GLU A 27 -13.15 5.09 -2.24
CA GLU A 27 -14.36 5.88 -1.99
C GLU A 27 -15.36 5.82 -3.16
N HIS A 28 -14.86 5.83 -4.40
CA HIS A 28 -15.68 5.67 -5.59
C HIS A 28 -16.43 4.33 -5.59
N HIS A 29 -15.73 3.23 -5.30
CA HIS A 29 -16.36 1.92 -5.16
C HIS A 29 -17.41 1.89 -4.05
N ARG A 30 -17.17 2.53 -2.91
CA ARG A 30 -18.17 2.63 -1.83
C ARG A 30 -19.44 3.36 -2.27
N ARG A 31 -19.32 4.37 -3.13
CA ARG A 31 -20.48 5.12 -3.66
C ARG A 31 -21.26 4.32 -4.69
N ILE A 32 -20.58 3.57 -5.56
CA ILE A 32 -21.22 2.74 -6.59
C ILE A 32 -21.84 1.47 -5.98
N HIS A 33 -21.18 0.90 -4.97
CA HIS A 33 -21.54 -0.37 -4.36
C HIS A 33 -21.82 -0.22 -2.85
N PRO A 34 -22.88 0.50 -2.45
CA PRO A 34 -23.17 0.75 -1.04
C PRO A 34 -23.56 -0.52 -0.26
N SER A 35 -23.96 -1.58 -0.95
CA SER A 35 -24.30 -2.88 -0.37
C SER A 35 -23.10 -3.79 -0.12
N LEU A 36 -21.92 -3.46 -0.67
CA LEU A 36 -20.72 -4.24 -0.43
C LEU A 36 -20.15 -3.94 0.95
N ASN A 37 -19.69 -4.99 1.61
CA ASN A 37 -18.96 -4.85 2.85
C ASN A 37 -17.56 -4.28 2.60
N GLU A 38 -16.95 -3.74 3.65
CA GLU A 38 -15.66 -3.06 3.58
C GLU A 38 -14.56 -3.96 3.00
N THR A 39 -14.52 -5.24 3.38
CA THR A 39 -13.55 -6.21 2.88
C THR A 39 -13.67 -6.43 1.37
N ALA A 40 -14.90 -6.48 0.84
CA ALA A 40 -15.13 -6.60 -0.60
C ALA A 40 -14.70 -5.34 -1.35
N LEU A 41 -14.95 -4.16 -0.78
CA LEU A 41 -14.48 -2.89 -1.35
C LEU A 41 -12.95 -2.81 -1.38
N GLU A 42 -12.27 -3.30 -0.34
CA GLU A 42 -10.81 -3.37 -0.27
C GLU A 42 -10.22 -4.32 -1.31
N LYS A 43 -10.84 -5.49 -1.51
CA LYS A 43 -10.45 -6.43 -2.58
C LYS A 43 -10.63 -5.83 -3.96
N LEU A 44 -11.78 -5.22 -4.23
CA LEU A 44 -12.06 -4.56 -5.51
C LEU A 44 -11.06 -3.42 -5.78
N THR A 45 -10.75 -2.63 -4.76
CA THR A 45 -9.75 -1.56 -4.86
C THR A 45 -8.36 -2.15 -5.11
N SER A 46 -8.01 -3.26 -4.47
CA SER A 46 -6.74 -3.96 -4.66
C SER A 46 -6.57 -4.47 -6.09
N GLU A 47 -7.62 -5.09 -6.65
CA GLU A 47 -7.64 -5.58 -8.03
C GLU A 47 -7.46 -4.45 -9.05
N VAL A 48 -8.12 -3.30 -8.84
CA VAL A 48 -8.05 -2.15 -9.76
C VAL A 48 -6.73 -1.40 -9.66
N THR A 49 -6.20 -1.22 -8.45
CA THR A 49 -5.02 -0.38 -8.21
C THR A 49 -3.70 -1.15 -8.21
N GLY A 50 -3.76 -2.49 -8.18
CA GLY A 50 -2.60 -3.36 -8.01
C GLY A 50 -1.95 -3.27 -6.62
N ILE A 51 -2.60 -2.57 -5.67
CA ILE A 51 -2.08 -2.37 -4.31
C ILE A 51 -2.66 -3.44 -3.39
N SER A 52 -1.81 -4.03 -2.54
CA SER A 52 -2.27 -5.06 -1.60
C SER A 52 -3.34 -4.55 -0.63
N VAL A 53 -4.30 -5.42 -0.29
CA VAL A 53 -5.36 -5.12 0.69
C VAL A 53 -4.79 -4.60 2.01
N SER A 54 -3.71 -5.21 2.48
CA SER A 54 -3.01 -4.78 3.71
C SER A 54 -2.47 -3.35 3.62
N SER A 55 -1.98 -2.94 2.45
CA SER A 55 -1.55 -1.55 2.20
C SER A 55 -2.73 -0.59 2.17
N ILE A 56 -3.86 -0.97 1.56
CA ILE A 56 -5.09 -0.17 1.56
C ILE A 56 -5.61 0.03 2.98
N GLN A 57 -5.65 -1.02 3.79
CA GLN A 57 -6.03 -0.96 5.21
C GLN A 57 -5.10 -0.05 6.02
N ARG A 58 -3.78 -0.15 5.79
CA ARG A 58 -2.81 0.75 6.41
C ARG A 58 -3.04 2.20 6.00
N LEU A 59 -3.28 2.48 4.73
CA LEU A 59 -3.59 3.84 4.25
C LEU A 59 -4.86 4.39 4.90
N LYS A 60 -5.92 3.59 5.00
CA LYS A 60 -7.16 3.98 5.69
C LYS A 60 -6.92 4.28 7.17
N LYS A 61 -6.09 3.48 7.83
CA LYS A 61 -5.69 3.73 9.22
C LYS A 61 -4.90 5.04 9.34
N GLU A 62 -3.92 5.27 8.46
CA GLU A 62 -3.15 6.52 8.40
C GLU A 62 -4.06 7.75 8.19
N VAL A 63 -5.13 7.64 7.38
CA VAL A 63 -6.11 8.72 7.17
C VAL A 63 -6.86 9.00 8.47
N ARG A 64 -7.37 7.95 9.11
CA ARG A 64 -8.14 8.04 10.36
C ARG A 64 -7.30 8.65 11.49
N GLU A 65 -6.00 8.35 11.51
CA GLU A 65 -5.03 8.89 12.47
C GLU A 65 -4.47 10.27 12.06
N GLY A 66 -4.97 10.89 10.97
CA GLY A 66 -4.52 12.20 10.49
C GLY A 66 -3.08 12.22 9.94
N SER A 67 -2.48 11.05 9.72
CA SER A 67 -1.05 10.88 9.41
C SER A 67 -0.73 10.80 7.91
N VAL A 68 -1.73 10.84 7.02
CA VAL A 68 -1.50 10.84 5.55
C VAL A 68 -0.74 12.07 5.05
N SER A 69 -0.71 13.15 5.85
CA SER A 69 0.03 14.37 5.51
C SER A 69 1.46 14.41 6.02
N SER A 70 1.88 13.46 6.85
CA SER A 70 3.24 13.46 7.40
C SER A 70 4.20 12.88 6.35
N PRO A 71 5.24 13.61 5.93
CA PRO A 71 6.31 12.99 5.16
C PRO A 71 6.83 11.79 5.97
N PRO A 72 7.28 10.70 5.33
CA PRO A 72 7.82 9.58 6.06
C PRO A 72 9.02 10.07 6.90
N THR A 73 8.83 10.23 8.21
CA THR A 73 9.91 10.51 9.17
C THR A 73 10.83 9.30 9.37
N LYS A 74 10.70 8.28 8.52
CA LYS A 74 11.66 7.19 8.47
C LYS A 74 12.80 7.64 7.57
N ARG A 75 13.87 8.11 8.22
CA ARG A 75 15.24 8.09 7.69
C ARG A 75 15.36 6.92 6.72
N PRO A 76 15.82 7.11 5.48
CA PRO A 76 16.20 5.98 4.67
C PRO A 76 17.24 5.21 5.48
N ARG A 77 16.88 4.02 6.00
CA ARG A 77 17.88 2.98 6.17
C ARG A 77 18.25 2.64 4.75
N ILE A 78 19.24 3.37 4.26
CA ILE A 78 20.19 2.88 3.29
C ILE A 78 20.57 1.50 3.83
N SER A 79 19.91 0.44 3.37
CA SER A 79 20.59 -0.84 3.30
C SER A 79 21.64 -0.59 2.24
N SER A 80 22.84 -0.26 2.72
CA SER A 80 24.06 -0.43 1.96
C SER A 80 24.04 -1.88 1.45
N CYS A 81 23.49 -2.10 0.26
CA CYS A 81 23.84 -3.24 -0.54
C CYS A 81 25.36 -3.12 -0.70
N GLY A 82 26.06 -4.10 -0.12
CA GLY A 82 27.44 -3.97 0.33
C GLY A 82 28.36 -3.34 -0.71
N GLN A 83 29.03 -2.26 -0.29
CA GLN A 83 30.36 -1.95 -0.76
C GLN A 83 31.25 -3.13 -0.35
N HIS A 84 31.35 -4.15 -1.19
CA HIS A 84 32.50 -5.03 -1.18
C HIS A 84 33.53 -4.40 -2.11
N GLY A 85 34.33 -3.50 -1.54
CA GLY A 85 35.69 -3.34 -2.03
C GLY A 85 36.42 -4.67 -1.84
N ARG A 86 37.08 -5.14 -2.88
CA ARG A 86 38.28 -5.97 -2.78
C ARG A 86 39.05 -5.80 -4.08
N VAL A 87 40.22 -5.15 -3.92
CA VAL A 87 41.50 -5.24 -4.66
C VAL A 87 41.47 -5.57 -6.14
#